data_AF-A0AAE0FYD7-F1
#
_entry.id   AF-A0AAE0FYD7-F1
#
_cell.length_a   1.000
_cell.length_b   1.000
_cell.length_c   1.000
_cell.angle_alpha   90.00
_cell.angle_beta   90.00
_cell.angle_gamma   90.00
#
_symmetry.space_group_name_H-M   'P 1'
#
loop_
_entity.id
_entity.type
_entity.pdbx_description
1 polymer ?
#
loop_
_entity_poly.entity_id
_entity_poly.type
_entity_poly.pdbx_seq_one_letter_code
_entity_poly.pdbx_strand_id
1 'polypeptide(L)'
;GEGGSPCEVLVGGLVGGGFTGKKAFGASTRLLALQPTVHVLEPTTTNRPLGYCRAGSSRVPATAQGDPGIGIGGSVETARLALDDLLQHVTLRRYVVGDAFPAANLTPGLARASAVKLRVLEVTVWGCGGAAAEKERRAQQQLHGQMLEQRRKVNIAKMMGGSEWGDSPEHALLSFMAKPGGSSAIAADAAAAERHLNRADQQ
;
A
#
# COMPACT_ATOMS: atom_id res chain seq x y z
N GLY A 1 -17.44 -38.19 -5.72
CA GLY A 1 -17.24 -37.01 -6.57
C GLY A 1 -18.23 -35.98 -6.12
N GLU A 2 -17.80 -35.01 -5.32
CA GLU A 2 -18.66 -33.94 -4.85
C GLU A 2 -18.15 -32.64 -5.47
N GLY A 3 -18.90 -32.15 -6.45
CA GLY A 3 -18.77 -30.79 -6.94
C GLY A 3 -19.29 -29.84 -5.87
N GLY A 4 -18.46 -29.57 -4.87
CA GLY A 4 -18.69 -28.44 -3.97
C GLY A 4 -18.50 -27.16 -4.78
N SER A 5 -19.55 -26.36 -4.90
CA SER A 5 -19.47 -25.02 -5.46
C SER A 5 -18.29 -24.27 -4.85
N PRO A 6 -17.50 -23.50 -5.63
CA PRO A 6 -16.39 -22.74 -5.07
C PRO A 6 -16.93 -21.86 -3.94
N CYS A 7 -16.46 -22.09 -2.70
CA CYS A 7 -16.86 -21.30 -1.54
C CYS A 7 -16.19 -19.94 -1.67
N GLU A 8 -16.92 -18.99 -2.26
CA GLU A 8 -16.50 -17.61 -2.35
C GLU A 8 -16.69 -16.93 -0.99
N VAL A 9 -15.62 -16.27 -0.55
CA VAL A 9 -15.49 -15.67 0.78
C VAL A 9 -15.12 -14.22 0.60
N LEU A 10 -15.91 -13.33 1.17
CA LEU A 10 -15.62 -11.91 1.22
C LEU A 10 -15.24 -11.55 2.65
N VAL A 11 -13.97 -11.19 2.83
CA VAL A 11 -13.37 -10.83 4.12
C VAL A 11 -12.52 -9.58 3.95
N GLY A 12 -12.35 -8.84 5.04
CA GLY A 12 -11.53 -7.64 5.02
C GLY A 12 -11.33 -7.06 6.40
N GLY A 13 -10.81 -5.84 6.44
CA GLY A 13 -10.73 -5.09 7.68
C GLY A 13 -10.89 -3.61 7.42
N LEU A 14 -11.53 -2.93 8.36
CA LEU A 14 -11.62 -1.49 8.40
C LEU A 14 -10.45 -0.98 9.23
N VAL A 15 -9.57 -0.18 8.63
CA VAL A 15 -8.36 0.32 9.30
C VAL A 15 -8.49 1.81 9.57
N GLY A 16 -8.42 2.19 10.84
CA GLY A 16 -8.32 3.60 11.24
C GLY A 16 -6.91 4.16 11.09
N GLY A 17 -6.77 5.30 10.42
CA GLY A 17 -5.48 5.99 10.24
C GLY A 17 -4.64 5.54 9.04
N GLY A 18 -5.20 4.69 8.17
CA GLY A 18 -4.58 4.26 6.92
C GLY A 18 -3.44 3.25 7.08
N PHE A 19 -2.99 2.70 5.95
CA PHE A 19 -1.83 1.81 5.92
C PHE A 19 -0.55 2.65 5.99
N THR A 20 0.17 2.53 7.10
CA THR A 20 1.52 3.10 7.23
C THR A 20 2.52 1.95 7.19
N GLY A 21 3.70 2.15 6.58
CA GLY A 21 4.79 1.16 6.55
C GLY A 21 5.44 0.90 7.92
N LYS A 22 4.68 1.07 9.01
CA LYS A 22 5.09 0.85 10.39
C LYS A 22 4.79 -0.60 10.79
N LYS A 23 5.55 -1.10 11.77
CA LYS A 23 5.42 -2.45 12.31
C LYS A 23 4.05 -2.72 12.98
N ALA A 24 3.31 -1.68 13.34
CA ALA A 24 1.95 -1.77 13.88
C ALA A 24 1.13 -0.55 13.46
N PHE A 25 -0.10 -0.75 12.98
CA PHE A 25 -1.06 0.32 12.71
C PHE A 25 -2.45 -0.01 13.28
N GLY A 26 -3.31 1.00 13.34
CA GLY A 26 -4.75 0.78 13.35
C GLY A 26 -5.44 0.82 14.71
N ALA A 27 -5.34 1.93 15.45
CA ALA A 27 -5.98 2.13 16.76
C ALA A 27 -7.51 1.84 16.80
N SER A 28 -8.20 1.90 15.66
CA SER A 28 -9.62 1.61 15.51
C SER A 28 -9.89 0.58 14.40
N THR A 29 -9.07 -0.46 14.34
CA THR A 29 -9.21 -1.51 13.32
C THR A 29 -10.32 -2.49 13.68
N ARG A 30 -11.14 -2.87 12.69
CA ARG A 30 -12.14 -3.95 12.80
C ARG A 30 -11.88 -5.00 11.74
N LEU A 31 -12.12 -6.26 12.08
CA LEU A 31 -12.09 -7.37 11.12
C LEU A 31 -13.52 -7.66 10.64
N LEU A 32 -13.68 -7.90 9.35
CA LEU A 32 -14.96 -8.09 8.69
C LEU A 32 -14.96 -9.43 7.95
N ALA A 33 -15.99 -10.23 8.19
CA ALA A 33 -16.42 -11.29 7.30
C ALA A 33 -17.79 -10.86 6.76
N LEU A 34 -17.96 -10.84 5.45
CA LEU A 34 -19.19 -10.42 4.78
C LEU A 34 -19.90 -11.60 4.10
N GLN A 35 -19.12 -12.57 3.61
CA GLN A 35 -19.66 -13.77 2.98
C GLN A 35 -18.89 -15.01 3.44
N PRO A 36 -19.59 -16.13 3.78
CA PRO A 36 -21.03 -16.34 3.68
C PRO A 36 -21.86 -15.86 4.87
N THR A 37 -21.22 -15.46 5.98
CA THR A 37 -21.90 -14.86 7.12
C THR A 37 -21.31 -13.50 7.44
N VAL A 38 -22.18 -12.54 7.78
CA VAL A 38 -21.77 -11.18 8.14
C VAL A 38 -21.39 -11.14 9.61
N HIS A 39 -20.10 -10.94 9.88
CA HIS A 39 -19.56 -10.77 11.22
C HIS A 39 -18.57 -9.62 11.25
N VAL A 40 -18.76 -8.72 12.21
CA VAL A 40 -17.82 -7.65 12.53
C VAL A 40 -17.14 -8.00 13.84
N LEU A 41 -15.83 -8.18 13.80
CA LEU A 41 -15.02 -8.42 14.99
C LEU A 41 -14.43 -7.10 15.45
N GLU A 42 -14.83 -6.68 16.62
CA GLU A 42 -14.25 -5.54 17.31
C GLU A 42 -13.04 -5.97 18.15
N PRO A 43 -12.02 -5.12 18.25
CA PRO A 43 -10.87 -5.42 19.07
C PRO A 43 -11.26 -5.36 20.55
N THR A 44 -10.99 -6.43 21.29
CA THR A 44 -11.20 -6.54 22.73
C THR A 44 -10.17 -5.72 23.52
N THR A 45 -8.99 -5.44 22.93
CA THR A 45 -7.92 -4.69 23.60
C THR A 45 -7.21 -3.70 22.68
N THR A 46 -6.90 -2.52 23.18
CA THR A 46 -6.18 -1.44 22.45
C THR A 46 -4.66 -1.52 22.58
N ASN A 47 -4.14 -2.30 23.53
CA ASN A 47 -2.70 -2.40 23.83
C ASN A 47 -1.93 -3.41 22.97
N ARG A 48 -2.56 -3.96 21.92
CA ARG A 48 -1.97 -5.00 21.07
C ARG A 48 -1.91 -4.51 19.63
N PRO A 49 -0.93 -4.96 18.84
CA PRO A 49 -0.85 -4.60 17.43
C PRO A 49 -2.10 -5.10 16.69
N LEU A 50 -2.81 -4.17 16.07
CA LEU A 50 -4.07 -4.45 15.36
C LEU A 50 -3.85 -4.81 13.88
N GLY A 51 -2.68 -4.49 13.33
CA GLY A 51 -2.25 -4.91 12.00
C GLY A 51 -0.84 -4.45 11.68
N TYR A 52 -0.26 -4.97 10.60
CA TYR A 52 1.05 -4.59 10.06
C TYR A 52 0.97 -4.42 8.55
N CYS A 53 1.76 -3.49 8.00
CA CYS A 53 1.94 -3.33 6.56
C CYS A 53 3.44 -3.26 6.31
N ARG A 54 3.95 -4.21 5.53
CA ARG A 54 5.37 -4.25 5.18
C ARG A 54 5.53 -4.31 3.68
N ALA A 55 6.14 -3.26 3.15
CA ALA A 55 6.62 -3.27 1.77
C ALA A 55 7.80 -4.22 1.64
N GLY A 56 7.82 -5.03 0.58
CA GLY A 56 8.99 -5.82 0.21
C GLY A 56 10.19 -4.92 -0.04
N SER A 57 11.26 -5.12 0.72
CA SER A 57 12.54 -4.47 0.45
C SER A 57 13.34 -5.34 -0.50
N SER A 58 13.69 -4.84 -1.69
CA SER A 58 14.55 -5.59 -2.62
C SER A 58 15.98 -5.83 -2.08
N ARG A 59 16.33 -5.23 -0.94
CA ARG A 59 17.69 -5.27 -0.35
C ARG A 59 17.84 -6.25 0.80
N VAL A 60 16.76 -6.82 1.31
CA VAL A 60 16.81 -7.75 2.45
C VAL A 60 16.04 -9.02 2.07
N PRO A 61 16.67 -10.20 2.05
CA PRO A 61 15.96 -11.44 1.75
C PRO A 61 14.83 -11.64 2.76
N ALA A 62 13.65 -12.04 2.25
CA ALA A 62 12.40 -12.17 3.00
C ALA A 62 12.51 -13.02 4.29
N THR A 63 13.50 -13.92 4.32
CA THR A 63 13.74 -14.87 5.41
C THR A 63 14.26 -14.27 6.71
N ALA A 64 14.80 -13.03 6.70
CA ALA A 64 15.41 -12.45 7.91
C ALA A 64 14.45 -11.63 8.79
N GLN A 65 13.31 -11.18 8.25
CA GLN A 65 12.38 -10.30 8.99
C GLN A 65 10.90 -10.67 8.85
N GLY A 66 10.57 -11.78 8.17
CA GLY A 66 9.21 -12.23 7.90
C GLY A 66 8.64 -11.62 6.61
N ASP A 67 7.72 -12.36 5.99
CA ASP A 67 7.27 -12.10 4.63
C ASP A 67 6.63 -10.70 4.45
N PRO A 68 6.92 -10.02 3.33
CA PRO A 68 6.24 -8.78 2.97
C PRO A 68 4.75 -9.02 2.75
N GLY A 69 3.93 -7.99 3.00
CA GLY A 69 2.48 -8.12 2.90
C GLY A 69 1.74 -7.25 3.90
N ILE A 70 0.42 -7.44 3.93
CA ILE A 70 -0.50 -6.70 4.80
C ILE A 70 -1.19 -7.71 5.71
N GLY A 71 -1.15 -7.47 7.02
CA GLY A 71 -1.85 -8.31 7.97
C GLY A 71 -2.70 -7.53 8.96
N ILE A 72 -3.81 -8.13 9.38
CA ILE A 72 -4.75 -7.60 10.36
C ILE A 72 -5.00 -8.66 11.46
N GLY A 73 -5.07 -8.21 12.70
CA GLY A 73 -5.33 -9.07 13.87
C GLY A 73 -4.14 -9.93 14.27
N GLY A 74 -3.01 -9.29 14.59
CA GLY A 74 -1.82 -9.97 15.08
C GLY A 74 -0.52 -9.30 14.64
N SER A 75 0.58 -10.05 14.76
CA SER A 75 1.91 -9.64 14.28
C SER A 75 2.18 -10.21 12.88
N VAL A 76 3.36 -9.90 12.32
CA VAL A 76 3.80 -10.35 10.98
C VAL A 76 3.62 -11.85 10.76
N GLU A 77 4.00 -12.67 11.74
CA GLU A 77 3.97 -14.13 11.62
C GLU A 77 2.60 -14.71 11.97
N THR A 78 1.78 -13.91 12.64
CA THR A 78 0.57 -14.38 13.32
C THR A 78 -0.71 -13.67 12.94
N ALA A 79 -0.74 -12.81 11.92
CA ALA A 79 -1.98 -12.12 11.55
C ALA A 79 -3.13 -13.09 11.22
N ARG A 80 -4.33 -12.70 11.64
CA ARG A 80 -5.57 -13.42 11.35
C ARG A 80 -5.99 -13.35 9.89
N LEU A 81 -5.79 -12.20 9.29
CA LEU A 81 -5.95 -11.99 7.86
C LEU A 81 -4.60 -11.49 7.37
N ALA A 82 -3.88 -12.30 6.61
CA ALA A 82 -2.61 -11.93 6.03
C ALA A 82 -2.69 -12.04 4.51
N LEU A 83 -2.50 -10.92 3.83
CA LEU A 83 -2.44 -10.80 2.39
C LEU A 83 -0.98 -10.79 1.95
N ASP A 84 -0.69 -11.66 0.98
CA ASP A 84 0.63 -11.81 0.36
C ASP A 84 1.06 -10.52 -0.36
N ASP A 85 2.36 -10.32 -0.54
CA ASP A 85 2.92 -9.13 -1.21
C ASP A 85 2.48 -9.02 -2.68
N LEU A 86 2.33 -10.16 -3.35
CA LEU A 86 1.84 -10.27 -4.72
C LEU A 86 0.31 -10.24 -4.83
N LEU A 87 -0.42 -10.10 -3.70
CA LEU A 87 -1.88 -10.10 -3.64
C LEU A 87 -2.53 -11.37 -4.23
N GLN A 88 -1.79 -12.48 -4.34
CA GLN A 88 -2.28 -13.72 -4.94
C GLN A 88 -3.00 -14.62 -3.93
N HIS A 89 -2.59 -14.53 -2.67
CA HIS A 89 -3.06 -15.41 -1.62
C HIS A 89 -3.41 -14.63 -0.36
N VAL A 90 -4.46 -15.08 0.32
CA VAL A 90 -4.83 -14.61 1.64
C VAL A 90 -4.80 -15.78 2.62
N THR A 91 -4.21 -15.57 3.78
CA THR A 91 -4.20 -16.54 4.87
C THR A 91 -5.19 -16.10 5.94
N LEU A 92 -6.15 -16.97 6.26
CA LEU A 92 -7.17 -16.75 7.28
C LEU A 92 -6.96 -17.66 8.47
N ARG A 93 -7.08 -17.09 9.68
CA ARG A 93 -6.97 -17.82 10.96
C ARG A 93 -8.16 -17.47 11.85
N ARG A 94 -8.72 -18.50 12.52
CA ARG A 94 -9.83 -18.33 13.46
C ARG A 94 -9.41 -17.60 14.73
N TYR A 95 -8.21 -17.90 15.19
CA TYR A 95 -7.67 -17.40 16.44
C TYR A 95 -6.16 -17.36 16.37
N VAL A 96 -5.60 -16.37 17.05
CA VAL A 96 -4.17 -16.15 17.16
C VAL A 96 -3.88 -15.84 18.62
N VAL A 97 -2.93 -16.58 19.20
CA VAL A 97 -2.45 -16.27 20.55
C VAL A 97 -1.77 -14.92 20.51
N GLY A 98 -2.24 -13.99 21.33
CA GLY A 98 -1.65 -12.66 21.39
C GLY A 98 -2.41 -11.58 20.61
N ASP A 99 -3.48 -11.95 19.92
CA ASP A 99 -4.28 -11.04 19.10
C ASP A 99 -5.27 -10.19 19.93
N ALA A 100 -5.66 -9.06 19.38
CA ALA A 100 -6.62 -8.12 19.93
C ALA A 100 -8.09 -8.48 19.63
N PHE A 101 -8.40 -9.41 18.72
CA PHE A 101 -9.78 -9.78 18.38
C PHE A 101 -10.27 -11.02 19.15
N PRO A 102 -11.58 -11.18 19.39
CA PRO A 102 -12.15 -12.40 19.97
C PRO A 102 -12.04 -13.57 18.98
N ALA A 103 -11.96 -14.81 19.47
CA ALA A 103 -11.89 -16.00 18.60
C ALA A 103 -13.20 -16.16 17.80
N ALA A 104 -13.13 -16.08 16.48
CA ALA A 104 -14.30 -16.14 15.61
C ALA A 104 -13.95 -16.66 14.21
N ASN A 105 -14.93 -17.25 13.55
CA ASN A 105 -14.76 -17.80 12.21
C ASN A 105 -14.92 -16.69 11.16
N LEU A 106 -13.86 -16.40 10.40
CA LEU A 106 -13.94 -15.53 9.23
C LEU A 106 -14.48 -16.28 7.99
N THR A 107 -14.47 -17.61 8.03
CA THR A 107 -14.93 -18.49 6.96
C THR A 107 -15.52 -19.75 7.60
N PRO A 108 -16.61 -20.31 7.06
CA PRO A 108 -17.11 -21.61 7.52
C PRO A 108 -16.06 -22.71 7.32
N GLY A 109 -16.02 -23.68 8.24
CA GLY A 109 -15.10 -24.81 8.17
C GLY A 109 -13.69 -24.56 8.69
N LEU A 110 -13.39 -23.36 9.22
CA LEU A 110 -12.07 -23.07 9.79
C LEU A 110 -11.89 -23.76 11.15
N ALA A 111 -11.02 -24.77 11.21
CA ALA A 111 -10.69 -25.44 12.46
C ALA A 111 -9.86 -24.54 13.38
N ARG A 112 -9.92 -24.80 14.69
CA ARG A 112 -9.39 -23.89 15.74
C ARG A 112 -7.89 -23.63 15.66
N ALA A 113 -7.12 -24.57 15.13
CA ALA A 113 -5.65 -24.51 15.07
C ALA A 113 -5.09 -24.40 13.64
N SER A 114 -5.96 -24.35 12.61
CA SER A 114 -5.52 -24.35 11.21
C SER A 114 -5.62 -22.95 10.59
N ALA A 115 -4.57 -22.55 9.89
CA ALA A 115 -4.64 -21.48 8.90
C ALA A 115 -5.15 -22.05 7.58
N VAL A 116 -6.01 -21.32 6.88
CA VAL A 116 -6.45 -21.66 5.52
C VAL A 116 -5.89 -20.62 4.57
N LYS A 117 -5.22 -21.09 3.52
CA LYS A 117 -4.72 -20.25 2.42
C LYS A 117 -5.74 -20.28 1.28
N LEU A 118 -6.27 -19.12 0.93
CA LEU A 118 -7.22 -18.94 -0.16
C LEU A 118 -6.54 -18.17 -1.30
N ARG A 119 -6.97 -18.42 -2.53
CA ARG A 119 -6.57 -17.61 -3.69
C ARG A 119 -7.43 -16.36 -3.73
N VAL A 120 -6.79 -15.23 -3.95
CA VAL A 120 -7.48 -13.94 -4.10
C VAL A 120 -8.08 -13.86 -5.50
N LEU A 121 -9.36 -13.48 -5.57
CA LEU A 121 -10.05 -13.19 -6.83
C LEU A 121 -10.03 -11.70 -7.14
N GLU A 122 -10.32 -10.88 -6.12
CA GLU A 122 -10.40 -9.43 -6.21
C GLU A 122 -9.97 -8.79 -4.89
N VAL A 123 -9.32 -7.63 -4.96
CA VAL A 123 -8.99 -6.80 -3.79
C VAL A 123 -9.54 -5.40 -4.04
N THR A 124 -10.50 -4.99 -3.21
CA THR A 124 -11.05 -3.62 -3.23
C THR A 124 -10.64 -2.87 -1.98
N VAL A 125 -10.13 -1.65 -2.14
CA VAL A 125 -9.79 -0.77 -1.03
C VAL A 125 -10.69 0.46 -1.08
N TRP A 126 -11.42 0.69 -0.01
CA TRP A 126 -12.35 1.81 0.12
C TRP A 126 -11.82 2.82 1.13
N GLY A 127 -11.68 4.08 0.71
CA GLY A 127 -11.33 5.19 1.59
C GLY A 127 -12.59 5.92 2.06
N CYS A 128 -12.84 5.95 3.37
CA CYS A 128 -13.92 6.77 3.92
C CYS A 128 -13.48 8.25 3.89
N GLY A 129 -13.86 8.96 2.83
CA GLY A 129 -13.57 10.38 2.64
C GLY A 129 -14.26 11.26 3.67
N GLY A 130 -13.52 12.21 4.24
CA GLY A 130 -14.01 13.27 5.12
C GLY A 130 -13.08 14.48 5.05
N ALA A 131 -13.50 15.63 5.61
CA ALA A 131 -12.73 16.89 5.50
C ALA A 131 -11.28 16.77 6.01
N ALA A 132 -11.05 15.94 7.03
CA ALA A 132 -9.71 15.65 7.54
C ALA A 132 -8.87 14.79 6.59
N ALA A 133 -9.49 13.77 5.96
CA ALA A 133 -8.83 12.93 4.96
C ALA A 133 -8.50 13.71 3.69
N GLU A 134 -9.37 14.64 3.28
CA GLU A 134 -9.15 15.54 2.16
C GLU A 134 -8.00 16.52 2.43
N LYS A 135 -7.89 17.03 3.65
CA LYS A 135 -6.76 17.88 4.07
C LYS A 135 -5.45 17.12 4.05
N GLU A 136 -5.42 15.89 4.56
CA GLU A 136 -4.24 15.03 4.53
C GLU A 136 -3.86 14.65 3.08
N ARG A 137 -4.84 14.29 2.25
CA ARG A 137 -4.65 14.04 0.82
C ARG A 137 -4.00 15.24 0.13
N ARG A 138 -4.53 16.45 0.36
CA ARG A 138 -3.97 17.70 -0.21
C ARG A 138 -2.55 17.96 0.30
N ALA A 139 -2.29 17.74 1.59
CA ALA A 139 -0.96 17.91 2.15
C ALA A 139 0.05 16.95 1.50
N GLN A 140 -0.32 15.67 1.35
CA GLN A 140 0.53 14.68 0.69
C GLN A 140 0.72 14.97 -0.80
N GLN A 141 -0.32 15.44 -1.50
CA GLN A 141 -0.22 15.88 -2.89
C GLN A 141 0.69 17.09 -3.06
N GLN A 142 0.62 18.08 -2.16
CA GLN A 142 1.52 19.23 -2.17
C GLN A 142 2.97 18.79 -1.95
N LEU A 143 3.20 17.88 -1.01
CA LEU A 143 4.52 17.37 -0.68
C LEU A 143 5.11 16.56 -1.84
N HIS A 144 4.30 15.70 -2.47
CA HIS A 144 4.67 15.01 -3.71
C HIS A 144 4.95 15.98 -4.85
N GLY A 145 4.14 17.02 -5.04
CA GLY A 145 4.35 18.05 -6.05
C GLY A 145 5.68 18.78 -5.86
N GLN A 146 5.99 19.20 -4.63
CA GLN A 146 7.25 19.83 -4.29
C GLN A 146 8.45 18.87 -4.50
N MET A 147 8.30 17.60 -4.13
CA MET A 147 9.32 16.58 -4.39
C MET A 147 9.53 16.33 -5.89
N LEU A 148 8.46 16.35 -6.68
CA LEU A 148 8.54 16.22 -8.14
C LEU A 148 9.25 17.42 -8.77
N GLU A 149 8.92 18.64 -8.34
CA GLU A 149 9.57 19.87 -8.79
C GLU A 149 11.06 19.90 -8.43
N GLN A 150 11.42 19.50 -7.21
CA GLN A 150 12.82 19.37 -6.81
C GLN A 150 13.55 18.33 -7.64
N ARG A 151 12.92 17.17 -7.92
CA ARG A 151 13.50 16.15 -8.81
C ARG A 151 13.66 16.65 -10.23
N ARG A 152 12.71 17.42 -10.77
CA ARG A 152 12.83 18.08 -12.08
C ARG A 152 14.02 19.03 -12.10
N LYS A 153 14.17 19.88 -11.08
CA LYS A 153 15.32 20.82 -10.95
C LYS A 153 16.65 20.08 -10.85
N VAL A 154 16.73 19.03 -10.05
CA VAL A 154 17.95 18.20 -9.92
C VAL A 154 18.25 17.45 -11.22
N ASN A 155 17.23 16.93 -11.91
CA ASN A 155 17.42 16.24 -13.18
C ASN A 155 17.91 17.21 -14.27
N ILE A 156 17.32 18.41 -14.34
CA ILE A 156 17.76 19.50 -15.22
C ILE A 156 19.21 19.90 -14.90
N ALA A 157 19.56 20.10 -13.62
CA ALA A 157 20.92 20.41 -13.20
C ALA A 157 21.93 19.30 -13.55
N LYS A 158 21.50 18.02 -13.48
CA LYS A 158 22.30 16.86 -13.86
C LYS A 158 22.45 16.73 -15.37
N MET A 159 21.40 17.02 -16.15
CA MET A 159 21.42 17.05 -17.62
C MET A 159 22.30 18.19 -18.15
N MET A 160 22.37 19.31 -17.44
CA MET A 160 23.17 20.49 -17.81
C MET A 160 24.57 20.50 -17.19
N GLY A 161 25.05 19.36 -16.68
CA GLY A 161 26.46 19.19 -16.34
C GLY A 161 26.95 19.95 -15.10
N GLY A 162 26.09 20.27 -14.12
CA GLY A 162 26.46 20.66 -12.75
C GLY A 162 27.23 21.98 -12.52
N SER A 163 28.16 22.36 -13.40
CA SER A 163 29.03 23.52 -13.26
C SER A 163 28.39 24.83 -13.73
N GLU A 164 27.52 24.80 -14.76
CA GLU A 164 26.85 26.01 -15.27
C GLU A 164 25.62 26.42 -14.42
N TRP A 165 25.04 25.50 -13.64
CA TRP A 165 23.84 25.78 -12.84
C TRP A 165 24.11 26.68 -11.62
N GLY A 166 25.33 26.64 -11.07
CA GLY A 166 25.70 27.40 -9.87
C GLY A 166 25.88 28.89 -10.11
N ASP A 167 26.38 29.29 -11.28
CA ASP A 167 26.74 30.69 -11.58
C ASP A 167 25.62 31.48 -12.27
N SER A 168 24.79 30.85 -13.11
CA SER A 168 23.57 31.47 -13.64
C SER A 168 22.60 30.40 -14.16
N PRO A 169 21.61 29.98 -13.36
CA PRO A 169 20.67 28.92 -13.75
C PRO A 169 19.83 29.30 -14.97
N GLU A 170 19.59 30.60 -15.16
CA GLU A 170 18.83 31.16 -16.28
C GLU A 170 19.64 31.07 -17.59
N HIS A 171 20.94 31.38 -17.53
CA HIS A 171 21.84 31.27 -18.67
C HIS A 171 22.09 29.80 -19.06
N ALA A 172 22.21 28.90 -18.08
CA ALA A 172 22.36 27.47 -18.31
C ALA A 172 21.13 26.84 -19.00
N LEU A 173 19.92 27.26 -18.62
CA LEU A 173 18.67 26.84 -19.28
C LEU A 173 18.60 27.33 -20.73
N LEU A 174 18.93 28.60 -20.96
CA LEU A 174 18.95 29.20 -22.30
C LEU A 174 20.01 28.52 -23.20
N SER A 175 21.19 28.20 -22.65
CA SER A 175 22.27 27.53 -23.40
C SER A 175 21.91 26.08 -23.75
N PHE A 176 21.18 25.37 -22.88
CA PHE A 176 20.69 24.02 -23.15
C PHE A 176 19.55 23.99 -24.16
N MET A 177 18.61 24.94 -24.08
CA MET A 177 17.51 25.08 -25.05
C MET A 177 18.00 25.51 -26.44
N ALA A 178 19.10 26.25 -26.51
CA ALA A 178 19.74 26.67 -27.76
C ALA A 178 20.54 25.56 -28.47
N LYS A 179 20.85 24.43 -27.80
CA LYS A 179 21.53 23.28 -28.43
C LYS A 179 20.54 22.50 -29.33
N PRO A 180 20.93 22.12 -30.56
CA PRO A 180 20.08 21.31 -31.42
C PRO A 180 19.82 19.95 -30.76
N GLY A 181 18.58 19.72 -30.33
CA GLY A 181 18.17 18.52 -29.57
C GLY A 181 17.76 18.76 -28.11
N GLY A 182 18.04 19.94 -27.54
CA GLY A 182 17.67 20.28 -26.15
C GLY A 182 16.16 20.38 -25.94
N SER A 183 15.46 21.06 -26.86
CA SER A 183 13.99 21.17 -26.83
C SER A 183 13.28 19.82 -27.01
N SER A 184 13.84 18.89 -27.80
CA SER A 184 13.25 17.56 -28.01
C SER A 184 13.46 16.62 -26.82
N ALA A 185 14.58 16.75 -26.09
CA ALA A 185 14.83 15.95 -24.90
C ALA A 185 13.89 16.33 -23.73
N ILE A 186 13.64 17.63 -23.55
CA ILE A 186 12.68 18.13 -22.54
C ILE A 186 11.24 17.73 -22.92
N ALA A 187 10.87 17.82 -24.20
CA ALA A 187 9.55 17.43 -24.68
C ALA A 187 9.29 15.92 -24.55
N ALA A 188 10.30 15.08 -24.80
CA ALA A 188 10.19 13.63 -24.65
C ALA A 188 10.00 13.21 -23.19
N ASP A 189 10.70 13.85 -22.25
CA ASP A 189 10.59 13.57 -20.81
C ASP A 189 9.26 14.10 -20.22
N ALA A 190 8.78 15.26 -20.69
CA ALA A 190 7.46 15.78 -20.35
C ALA A 190 6.33 14.87 -20.84
N ALA A 191 6.42 14.36 -22.08
CA ALA A 191 5.45 13.40 -22.62
C ALA A 191 5.47 12.05 -21.89
N ALA A 192 6.63 11.61 -21.39
CA ALA A 192 6.73 10.41 -20.56
C ALA A 192 6.06 10.63 -19.19
N ALA A 193 6.26 11.79 -18.56
CA ALA A 193 5.65 12.13 -17.28
C ALA A 193 4.11 12.25 -17.36
N GLU A 194 3.56 12.83 -18.43
CA GLU A 194 2.10 12.92 -18.64
C GLU A 194 1.45 11.54 -18.87
N ARG A 195 2.15 10.63 -19.55
CA ARG A 195 1.68 9.24 -19.72
C ARG A 195 1.61 8.48 -18.40
N HIS A 196 2.47 8.79 -17.43
CA HIS A 196 2.41 8.22 -16.09
C HIS A 196 1.27 8.82 -15.25
N LEU A 197 0.94 10.10 -15.47
CA LEU A 197 -0.15 10.77 -14.77
C LEU A 197 -1.54 10.29 -15.26
N ASN A 198 -1.75 10.23 -16.57
CA ASN A 198 -3.03 9.76 -17.14
C ASN A 198 -3.30 8.26 -16.89
N ARG A 199 -2.27 7.47 -16.59
CA ARG A 199 -2.41 6.07 -16.20
C ARG A 199 -2.81 5.88 -14.73
N ALA A 200 -2.57 6.90 -13.90
CA ALA A 200 -2.93 6.90 -12.48
C ALA A 200 -4.37 7.39 -12.22
N ASP A 201 -4.99 8.11 -13.17
CA ASP A 201 -6.38 8.58 -13.10
C ASP A 201 -7.40 7.61 -13.73
N GLN A 202 -6.94 6.57 -14.44
CA GLN A 202 -7.81 5.56 -15.06
C GLN A 202 -7.87 4.22 -14.29
N GLN A 203 -7.29 4.14 -13.08
CA GLN A 203 -7.38 3.00 -12.17
C GLN A 203 -7.95 3.45 -10.82
#